data_AF-A0A0J6FZ79-F1
#
_entry.id   AF-A0A0J6FZ79-F1
#
_cell.length_a   1.000
_cell.length_b   1.000
_cell.length_c   1.000
_cell.angle_alpha   90.00
_cell.angle_beta   90.00
_cell.angle_gamma   90.00
#
_symmetry.space_group_name_H-M   'P 1'
#
loop_
_entity.id
_entity.type
_entity.pdbx_description
1 polymer ?
#
loop_
_entity_poly.entity_id
_entity_poly.type
_entity_poly.pdbx_seq_one_letter_code
_entity_poly.pdbx_strand_id
1 'polypeptide(L)'
;MSDPGMPFPSPQAAFGDIAPAFARLTDEVLFAEVWQRPGLSLRERSLVTVAALVALYRLEQLPLHLARALDNGLDRDTLAEAITHLAFYAGWPCAASALPLLRTAAAARPAMPETC
;
A
#
# COMPACT_ATOMS: atom_id res chain seq x y z
N MET A 1 -4.43 -11.09 -16.54
CA MET A 1 -3.45 -12.17 -16.33
C MET A 1 -2.92 -11.96 -14.92
N SER A 2 -3.24 -12.84 -13.97
CA SER A 2 -2.89 -12.64 -12.56
C SER A 2 -1.38 -12.51 -12.41
N ASP A 3 -0.92 -11.43 -11.78
CA ASP A 3 0.47 -11.28 -11.36
C ASP A 3 0.75 -12.35 -10.30
N PRO A 4 1.64 -13.33 -10.58
CA PRO A 4 1.89 -14.47 -9.69
C PRO A 4 2.56 -14.08 -8.36
N GLY A 5 2.94 -12.80 -8.16
CA GLY A 5 3.53 -12.30 -6.93
C GLY A 5 2.57 -11.66 -5.92
N MET A 6 1.29 -11.45 -6.25
CA MET A 6 0.35 -10.82 -5.31
C MET A 6 -0.24 -11.85 -4.33
N PRO A 7 -0.06 -11.69 -3.01
CA PRO A 7 -0.62 -12.61 -2.01
C PRO A 7 -2.15 -12.39 -1.79
N PHE A 8 -2.84 -11.79 -2.76
CA PHE A 8 -4.24 -11.41 -2.68
C PHE A 8 -5.02 -11.93 -3.90
N PRO A 9 -6.31 -12.27 -3.74
CA PRO A 9 -7.15 -12.70 -4.86
C PRO A 9 -7.18 -11.64 -5.96
N SER A 10 -7.28 -12.06 -7.22
CA SER A 10 -7.43 -11.12 -8.32
C SER A 10 -8.69 -10.27 -8.12
N PRO A 11 -8.74 -9.03 -8.61
CA PRO A 11 -9.92 -8.18 -8.54
C PRO A 11 -11.20 -8.84 -9.06
N GLN A 12 -11.13 -9.68 -10.10
CA GLN A 12 -12.29 -10.43 -10.59
C GLN A 12 -12.71 -11.54 -9.64
N ALA A 13 -11.77 -12.20 -8.97
CA ALA A 13 -12.13 -13.16 -7.93
C ALA A 13 -12.75 -12.46 -6.70
N ALA A 14 -12.32 -11.23 -6.39
CA ALA A 14 -12.80 -10.49 -5.23
C ALA A 14 -14.14 -9.77 -5.47
N PHE A 15 -14.38 -9.26 -6.68
CA PHE A 15 -15.51 -8.36 -6.97
C PHE A 15 -16.24 -8.66 -8.28
N GLY A 16 -15.80 -9.64 -9.06
CA GLY A 16 -16.29 -9.86 -10.43
C GLY A 16 -17.75 -10.32 -10.50
N ASP A 17 -18.24 -10.98 -9.46
CA ASP A 17 -19.63 -11.44 -9.33
C ASP A 17 -20.60 -10.30 -9.02
N ILE A 18 -20.18 -9.30 -8.24
CA ILE A 18 -21.02 -8.16 -7.81
C ILE A 18 -20.79 -6.88 -8.62
N ALA A 19 -19.57 -6.66 -9.10
CA ALA A 19 -19.14 -5.41 -9.72
C ALA A 19 -18.05 -5.66 -10.80
N PRO A 20 -18.39 -6.34 -11.91
CA PRO A 20 -17.42 -6.75 -12.93
C PRO A 20 -16.66 -5.58 -13.57
N ALA A 21 -17.33 -4.43 -13.77
CA ALA A 21 -16.67 -3.23 -14.29
C ALA A 21 -15.61 -2.69 -13.33
N PHE A 22 -15.88 -2.73 -12.02
CA PHE A 22 -14.92 -2.29 -11.00
C PHE A 22 -13.70 -3.21 -10.95
N ALA A 23 -13.93 -4.54 -10.98
CA ALA A 23 -12.85 -5.52 -11.05
C ALA A 23 -11.96 -5.29 -12.29
N ARG A 24 -12.57 -5.08 -13.46
CA ARG A 24 -11.86 -4.81 -14.72
C ARG A 24 -11.05 -3.51 -14.66
N LEU A 25 -11.61 -2.42 -14.15
CA LEU A 25 -10.90 -1.14 -14.01
C LEU A 25 -9.71 -1.26 -13.02
N THR A 26 -9.88 -2.07 -11.97
CA THR A 26 -8.79 -2.33 -11.01
C THR A 26 -7.62 -3.04 -11.68
N ASP A 27 -7.88 -4.02 -12.53
CA ASP A 27 -6.83 -4.72 -13.26
C ASP A 27 -6.20 -3.88 -14.37
N GLU A 28 -7.03 -3.44 -15.32
CA GLU A 28 -6.57 -2.89 -16.59
C GLU A 28 -6.07 -1.46 -16.43
N VAL A 29 -6.80 -0.64 -15.67
CA VAL A 29 -6.50 0.80 -15.57
C VAL A 29 -5.62 1.08 -14.36
N LEU A 30 -6.00 0.60 -13.18
CA LEU A 30 -5.23 0.90 -11.97
C LEU A 30 -3.86 0.22 -12.00
N PHE A 31 -3.79 -1.12 -11.99
CA PHE A 31 -2.52 -1.81 -11.82
C PHE A 31 -1.71 -1.99 -13.10
N ALA A 32 -2.35 -2.30 -14.24
CA ALA A 32 -1.63 -2.51 -15.49
C ALA A 32 -1.22 -1.20 -16.20
N GLU A 33 -1.93 -0.09 -15.96
CA GLU A 33 -1.60 1.21 -16.56
C GLU A 33 -1.06 2.21 -15.52
N VAL A 34 -1.90 2.73 -14.62
CA VAL A 34 -1.55 3.87 -13.73
C VAL A 34 -0.33 3.57 -12.88
N TRP A 35 -0.22 2.37 -12.31
CA TRP A 35 0.94 1.96 -11.51
C TRP A 35 2.22 1.74 -12.32
N GLN A 36 2.12 1.57 -13.65
CA GLN A 36 3.25 1.33 -14.54
C GLN A 36 3.74 2.59 -15.28
N ARG A 37 3.04 3.74 -15.16
CA ARG A 37 3.40 4.95 -15.90
C ARG A 37 4.81 5.46 -15.55
N PRO A 38 5.63 5.87 -16.53
CA PRO A 38 6.95 6.44 -16.28
C PRO A 38 6.79 7.83 -15.67
N GLY A 39 7.41 8.07 -14.52
CA GLY A 39 7.36 9.35 -13.82
C GLY A 39 7.37 9.21 -12.30
N LEU A 40 6.82 8.10 -11.78
CA LEU A 40 6.99 7.67 -10.40
C LEU A 40 7.28 6.18 -10.39
N SER A 41 8.33 5.79 -9.66
CA SER A 41 8.66 4.42 -9.33
C SER A 41 7.55 3.78 -8.48
N LEU A 42 7.53 2.44 -8.43
CA LEU A 42 6.61 1.71 -7.56
C LEU A 42 6.80 2.07 -6.07
N ARG A 43 8.04 2.36 -5.66
CA ARG A 43 8.39 2.84 -4.32
C ARG A 43 7.69 4.17 -4.02
N GLU A 44 7.80 5.15 -4.92
CA GLU A 44 7.18 6.47 -4.76
C GLU A 44 5.65 6.38 -4.80
N ARG A 45 5.08 5.58 -5.69
CA ARG A 45 3.62 5.36 -5.76
C ARG A 45 3.07 4.73 -4.49
N SER A 46 3.80 3.79 -3.91
CA SER A 46 3.45 3.21 -2.62
C SER A 46 3.48 4.25 -1.51
N LEU A 47 4.51 5.09 -1.45
CA LEU A 47 4.60 6.15 -0.44
C LEU A 47 3.42 7.13 -0.54
N VAL A 48 3.11 7.60 -1.75
CA VAL A 48 1.99 8.52 -2.00
C VAL A 48 0.66 7.87 -1.65
N THR A 49 0.46 6.60 -2.03
CA THR A 49 -0.77 5.87 -1.70
C THR A 49 -0.95 5.70 -0.19
N VAL A 50 0.11 5.30 0.52
CA VAL A 50 0.08 5.19 1.99
C VAL A 50 -0.24 6.54 2.62
N ALA A 51 0.41 7.61 2.18
CA ALA A 51 0.17 8.96 2.70
C ALA A 51 -1.29 9.40 2.50
N ALA A 52 -1.85 9.14 1.31
CA ALA A 52 -3.25 9.45 1.02
C ALA A 52 -4.21 8.65 1.90
N LEU A 53 -3.96 7.34 2.11
CA LEU A 53 -4.81 6.51 2.96
C LEU A 53 -4.78 6.92 4.43
N VAL A 54 -3.61 7.31 4.95
CA VAL A 54 -3.48 7.88 6.30
C VAL A 54 -4.23 9.20 6.39
N ALA A 55 -4.02 10.12 5.44
CA ALA A 55 -4.63 11.44 5.47
C ALA A 55 -6.16 11.42 5.32
N LEU A 56 -6.70 10.46 4.55
CA LEU A 56 -8.13 10.26 4.36
C LEU A 56 -8.77 9.36 5.43
N TYR A 57 -7.99 8.87 6.40
CA TYR A 57 -8.44 7.94 7.45
C TYR A 57 -9.12 6.68 6.89
N ARG A 58 -8.51 6.07 5.87
CA ARG A 58 -8.95 4.81 5.22
C ARG A 58 -8.14 3.62 5.74
N LEU A 59 -8.26 3.38 7.05
CA LEU A 59 -7.45 2.40 7.78
C LEU A 59 -7.71 0.95 7.34
N GLU A 60 -8.88 0.67 6.77
CA GLU A 60 -9.26 -0.65 6.23
C GLU A 60 -8.44 -1.04 5.00
N GLN A 61 -7.97 -0.07 4.22
CA GLN A 61 -7.11 -0.33 3.05
C GLN A 61 -5.62 -0.26 3.39
N LEU A 62 -5.28 0.40 4.50
CA LEU A 62 -3.89 0.71 4.83
C LEU A 62 -2.98 -0.52 5.00
N PRO A 63 -3.39 -1.64 5.66
CA PRO A 63 -2.53 -2.82 5.82
C PRO A 63 -2.04 -3.41 4.49
N LEU A 64 -2.94 -3.51 3.50
CA LEU A 64 -2.60 -4.00 2.16
C LEU A 64 -1.54 -3.12 1.50
N HIS A 65 -1.72 -1.81 1.59
CA HIS A 65 -0.81 -0.85 0.95
C HIS A 65 0.50 -0.66 1.70
N LEU A 66 0.53 -0.87 3.02
CA LEU A 66 1.77 -0.94 3.79
C LEU A 66 2.60 -2.17 3.41
N ALA A 67 1.96 -3.34 3.24
CA ALA A 67 2.66 -4.51 2.72
C ALA A 67 3.25 -4.25 1.33
N ARG A 68 2.44 -3.76 0.38
CA ARG A 68 2.93 -3.40 -0.96
C ARG A 68 4.03 -2.33 -0.94
N ALA A 69 3.98 -1.38 -0.01
CA ALA A 69 5.03 -0.39 0.17
C ALA A 69 6.36 -1.03 0.53
N LEU A 70 6.34 -1.98 1.47
CA LEU A 70 7.51 -2.75 1.87
C LEU A 70 8.02 -3.64 0.71
N ASP A 71 7.14 -4.26 -0.08
CA ASP A 71 7.53 -5.06 -1.26
C ASP A 71 8.19 -4.21 -2.34
N ASN A 72 7.74 -2.97 -2.48
CA ASN A 72 8.27 -2.01 -3.44
C ASN A 72 9.54 -1.28 -2.93
N GLY A 73 10.15 -1.73 -1.84
CA GLY A 73 11.45 -1.23 -1.35
C GLY A 73 11.38 0.00 -0.45
N LEU A 74 10.23 0.29 0.18
CA LEU A 74 10.23 1.14 1.37
C LEU A 74 10.61 0.30 2.59
N ASP A 75 11.32 0.90 3.53
CA ASP A 75 11.56 0.30 4.84
C ASP A 75 10.56 0.81 5.89
N ARG A 76 10.53 0.12 7.03
CA ARG A 76 9.67 0.45 8.16
C ARG A 76 9.93 1.88 8.66
N ASP A 77 11.17 2.32 8.68
CA ASP A 77 11.55 3.58 9.33
C ASP A 77 11.16 4.78 8.47
N THR A 78 11.33 4.69 7.15
CA THR A 78 10.83 5.65 6.16
C THR A 78 9.30 5.78 6.25
N LEU A 79 8.58 4.66 6.36
CA LEU A 79 7.12 4.66 6.51
C LEU A 79 6.69 5.27 7.86
N ALA A 80 7.41 4.96 8.94
CA ALA A 80 7.13 5.53 10.26
C ALA A 80 7.35 7.05 10.27
N GLU A 81 8.41 7.53 9.64
CA GLU A 81 8.70 8.96 9.51
C GLU A 81 7.64 9.68 8.69
N ALA A 82 7.23 9.11 7.54
CA ALA A 82 6.17 9.68 6.71
C ALA A 82 4.83 9.78 7.46
N ILE A 83 4.44 8.73 8.19
CA ILE A 83 3.21 8.73 9.00
C ILE A 83 3.30 9.76 10.13
N THR A 84 4.46 9.89 10.76
CA THR A 84 4.71 10.88 11.82
C THR A 84 4.63 12.31 11.27
N HIS A 85 5.19 12.56 10.09
CA HIS A 85 5.07 13.84 9.40
C HIS A 85 3.61 14.19 9.10
N LEU A 86 2.80 13.21 8.70
CA LEU A 86 1.37 13.39 8.47
C LEU A 86 0.59 13.74 9.73
N ALA A 87 1.11 13.49 10.94
CA ALA A 87 0.47 13.95 12.18
C ALA A 87 0.30 15.49 12.21
N PHE A 88 1.18 16.23 11.53
CA PHE A 88 1.13 17.69 11.47
C PHE A 88 0.18 18.22 10.40
N TYR A 89 -0.10 17.45 9.34
CA TYR A 89 -0.88 17.91 8.18
C TYR A 89 -2.28 17.27 8.10
N ALA A 90 -2.41 16.03 8.55
CA ALA A 90 -3.67 15.29 8.64
C ALA A 90 -4.16 15.13 10.08
N GLY A 91 -3.35 15.54 11.07
CA GLY A 91 -3.62 15.45 12.49
C GLY A 91 -3.11 14.16 13.14
N TRP A 92 -2.42 14.28 14.28
CA TRP A 92 -2.98 13.72 15.51
C TRP A 92 -3.46 12.25 15.42
N PRO A 93 -4.80 12.06 15.47
CA PRO A 93 -5.46 10.76 15.37
C PRO A 93 -5.11 9.94 14.11
N CYS A 94 -4.91 10.57 12.94
CA CYS A 94 -4.62 9.85 11.70
C CYS A 94 -3.30 9.07 11.81
N ALA A 95 -2.25 9.72 12.31
CA ALA A 95 -0.96 9.08 12.52
C ALA A 95 -1.01 8.04 13.65
N ALA A 96 -1.63 8.38 14.78
CA ALA A 96 -1.74 7.50 15.94
C ALA A 96 -2.46 6.18 15.62
N SER A 97 -3.49 6.21 14.76
CA SER A 97 -4.20 5.01 14.32
C SER A 97 -3.45 4.21 13.23
N ALA A 98 -2.61 4.87 12.41
CA ALA A 98 -1.86 4.23 11.34
C ALA A 98 -0.60 3.49 11.83
N LEU A 99 0.12 4.04 12.82
CA LEU A 99 1.38 3.46 13.32
C LEU A 99 1.27 2.01 13.83
N PRO A 100 0.22 1.61 14.58
CA PRO A 100 0.02 0.21 14.95
C PRO A 100 -0.14 -0.72 13.74
N LEU A 101 -0.75 -0.26 12.65
CA LEU A 101 -0.93 -1.05 11.43
C LEU A 101 0.39 -1.26 10.69
N LEU A 102 1.28 -0.24 10.68
CA LEU A 102 2.66 -0.39 10.18
C LEU A 102 3.43 -1.43 11.00
N ARG A 103 3.29 -1.43 12.32
CA ARG A 103 3.93 -2.44 13.18
C ARG A 103 3.50 -3.86 12.78
N THR A 104 2.20 -4.09 12.60
CA THR A 104 1.66 -5.39 12.18
C THR A 104 2.16 -5.79 10.80
N ALA A 105 2.14 -4.86 9.83
CA ALA A 105 2.58 -5.13 8.46
C ALA A 105 4.08 -5.49 8.39
N ALA A 106 4.92 -4.81 9.16
CA ALA A 106 6.36 -5.06 9.20
C ALA A 106 6.70 -6.38 9.93
N ALA A 107 5.98 -6.71 11.00
CA ALA A 107 6.21 -7.94 11.77
C ALA A 107 5.82 -9.23 11.02
N ALA A 108 4.92 -9.14 10.04
CA ALA A 108 4.53 -10.28 9.21
C ALA A 108 5.62 -10.73 8.21
N ARG A 109 6.78 -10.06 8.17
CA ARG A 109 7.90 -10.36 7.28
C ARG A 109 9.13 -10.80 8.07
N PRO A 110 9.85 -11.85 7.62
CA PRO A 110 11.17 -12.14 8.18
C PRO A 110 12.11 -10.97 7.90
N ALA A 111 13.00 -10.66 8.85
CA ALA A 111 14.08 -9.69 8.61
C ALA A 111 14.87 -10.14 7.37
N MET A 112 15.08 -9.24 6.41
CA MET A 112 15.98 -9.53 5.30
C MET A 112 17.40 -9.70 5.87
N PRO A 113 18.13 -10.76 5.50
CA PRO A 113 19.52 -10.89 5.91
C PRO A 113 20.30 -9.71 5.34
N GLU A 114 21.09 -9.04 6.18
CA GLU A 114 22.05 -8.04 5.74
C GLU A 114 22.96 -8.69 4.70
N THR A 115 22.86 -8.24 3.45
CA THR A 115 23.83 -8.62 2.42
C THR A 115 25.18 -7.98 2.77
N CYS A 116 26.15 -8.86 3.07
CA CYS A 116 27.58 -8.56 3.20
C CYS A 116 28.12 -7.95 1.90
#